data_AF-A0A5X8MRG8-F1
#
_entry.id   AF-A0A5X8MRG8-F1
#
_cell.length_a   1.000
_cell.length_b   1.000
_cell.length_c   1.000
_cell.angle_alpha   90.00
_cell.angle_beta   90.00
_cell.angle_gamma   90.00
#
_symmetry.space_group_name_H-M   'P 1'
#
loop_
_entity.id
_entity.type
_entity.pdbx_description
1 polymer ?
#
loop_
_entity_poly.entity_id
_entity_poly.type
_entity_poly.pdbx_seq_one_letter_code
_entity_poly.pdbx_strand_id
1 'polypeptide(L)'
;MNNKLTDETLSAWKMEAKISLGETAKGAWDYSHHEAILALVTELQERRKAEVPGYPETLPCPVFLEPGLKFDKGVRTQLVLYALRCRADYYAELGGMTAEQRAKHDVGIDEFKAMLQGSQPVSDRDELREQTGGDCES
;
A
#
# COMPACT_ATOMS: atom_id res chain seq x y z
N MET A 1 -62.26 -42.31 41.76
CA MET A 1 -62.11 -40.86 42.01
C MET A 1 -61.10 -40.33 41.00
N ASN A 2 -61.58 -39.39 40.20
CA ASN A 2 -61.04 -39.00 38.91
C ASN A 2 -59.99 -37.92 39.13
N ASN A 3 -58.73 -38.22 38.79
CA ASN A 3 -57.60 -37.31 38.84
C ASN A 3 -57.74 -36.26 37.73
N LYS A 4 -58.53 -35.22 38.01
CA LYS A 4 -58.66 -34.07 37.13
C LYS A 4 -57.32 -33.33 37.13
N LEU A 5 -56.47 -33.61 36.13
CA LEU A 5 -55.25 -32.85 35.88
C LEU A 5 -55.65 -31.39 35.74
N THR A 6 -55.27 -30.57 36.71
CA THR A 6 -55.61 -29.15 36.72
C THR A 6 -54.81 -28.43 35.66
N ASP A 7 -55.42 -27.40 35.07
CA ASP A 7 -54.82 -26.56 34.04
C ASP A 7 -53.47 -25.98 34.51
N GLU A 8 -53.33 -25.74 35.82
CA GLU A 8 -52.09 -25.29 36.46
C GLU A 8 -50.96 -26.31 36.38
N THR A 9 -51.23 -27.60 36.61
CA THR A 9 -50.21 -28.66 36.47
C THR A 9 -49.78 -28.82 35.02
N LEU A 10 -50.72 -28.64 34.09
CA LEU A 10 -50.45 -28.66 32.65
C LEU A 10 -49.63 -27.44 32.21
N SER A 11 -49.90 -26.28 32.79
CA SER A 11 -49.13 -25.04 32.60
C SER A 11 -47.72 -25.15 33.18
N ALA A 12 -47.56 -25.73 34.37
CA ALA A 12 -46.28 -25.96 35.02
C ALA A 12 -45.38 -26.88 34.17
N TRP A 13 -45.89 -28.01 33.70
CA TRP A 13 -45.14 -28.91 32.81
C TRP A 13 -44.82 -28.28 31.46
N LYS A 14 -45.68 -27.38 30.97
CA LYS A 14 -45.44 -26.64 29.72
C LYS A 14 -44.34 -25.59 29.87
N MET A 15 -44.23 -24.94 31.02
CA MET A 15 -43.14 -24.02 31.35
C MET A 15 -41.82 -24.78 31.54
N GLU A 16 -41.83 -25.91 32.25
CA GLU A 16 -40.65 -26.76 32.43
C GLU A 16 -40.13 -27.32 31.10
N ALA A 17 -41.03 -27.74 30.20
CA ALA A 17 -40.67 -28.20 28.86
C ALA A 17 -40.00 -27.10 28.00
N LYS A 18 -40.45 -25.84 28.13
CA LYS A 18 -39.84 -24.70 27.42
C LYS A 18 -38.41 -24.40 27.89
N ILE A 19 -38.17 -24.48 29.21
CA ILE A 19 -36.84 -24.25 29.78
C ILE A 19 -35.88 -25.39 29.37
N SER A 20 -36.37 -26.63 29.33
CA SER A 20 -35.57 -27.81 28.95
C SER A 20 -35.22 -27.87 27.45
N LEU A 21 -36.04 -27.26 26.58
CA LEU A 21 -35.78 -27.17 25.13
C LEU A 21 -34.69 -26.13 24.77
N GLY A 22 -34.01 -25.55 25.77
CA GLY A 22 -32.90 -24.63 25.51
C GLY A 22 -33.34 -23.29 24.93
N GLU A 23 -34.57 -22.85 25.20
CA GLU A 23 -34.94 -21.44 25.02
C GLU A 23 -34.32 -20.60 26.16
N THR A 24 -32.99 -20.62 26.27
CA THR A 24 -32.29 -19.48 26.85
C THR A 24 -32.62 -18.28 25.99
N ALA A 25 -32.97 -17.16 26.64
CA ALA A 25 -33.16 -15.87 26.00
C ALA A 25 -32.18 -15.72 24.84
N LYS A 26 -32.70 -15.47 23.63
CA LYS A 26 -31.93 -15.01 22.47
C LYS A 26 -31.37 -13.62 22.79
N GLY A 27 -30.44 -13.55 23.73
CA GLY A 27 -29.60 -12.40 24.04
C GLY A 27 -28.16 -12.79 23.78
N ALA A 28 -27.92 -13.37 22.59
CA ALA A 28 -26.64 -13.85 22.10
C ALA A 28 -26.99 -14.54 20.77
N TRP A 29 -26.83 -13.98 19.58
CA TRP A 29 -25.96 -12.92 19.10
C TRP A 29 -26.71 -12.23 17.96
N ASP A 30 -26.95 -10.91 18.04
CA ASP A 30 -27.30 -10.10 16.86
C ASP A 30 -26.05 -9.86 15.99
N TYR A 31 -25.24 -10.91 15.81
CA TYR A 31 -23.98 -10.85 15.09
C TYR A 31 -24.26 -11.00 13.61
N SER A 32 -24.62 -9.89 13.00
CA SER A 32 -24.62 -9.76 11.54
C SER A 32 -23.17 -9.87 11.07
N HIS A 33 -22.83 -10.95 10.36
CA HIS A 33 -21.51 -11.13 9.76
C HIS A 33 -21.07 -9.91 8.93
N HIS A 34 -22.02 -9.24 8.29
CA HIS A 34 -21.75 -8.03 7.53
C HIS A 34 -21.23 -6.89 8.42
N GLU A 35 -21.82 -6.68 9.61
CA GLU A 35 -21.36 -5.66 10.56
C GLU A 35 -19.97 -5.98 11.11
N ALA A 36 -19.69 -7.25 11.38
CA ALA A 36 -18.36 -7.68 11.80
C ALA A 36 -17.31 -7.52 10.70
N ILE A 37 -17.67 -7.82 9.46
CA ILE A 37 -16.82 -7.58 8.29
C ILE A 37 -16.57 -6.08 8.13
N LEU A 38 -17.61 -5.24 8.23
CA LEU A 38 -17.46 -3.78 8.15
C LEU A 38 -16.55 -3.24 9.26
N ALA A 39 -16.70 -3.73 10.50
CA ALA A 39 -15.86 -3.33 11.63
C ALA A 39 -14.40 -3.69 11.38
N LEU A 40 -14.12 -4.91 10.92
CA LEU A 40 -12.77 -5.37 10.58
C LEU A 40 -12.17 -4.58 9.40
N VAL A 41 -12.94 -4.35 8.34
CA VAL A 41 -12.51 -3.55 7.18
C VAL A 41 -12.20 -2.12 7.61
N THR A 42 -13.03 -1.53 8.46
CA THR A 42 -12.84 -0.17 8.99
C THR A 42 -11.58 -0.10 9.85
N GLU A 43 -11.39 -1.06 10.75
CA GLU A 43 -10.20 -1.14 11.59
C GLU A 43 -8.92 -1.29 10.77
N LEU A 44 -8.92 -2.18 9.75
CA LEU A 44 -7.80 -2.34 8.83
C LEU A 44 -7.52 -1.08 8.03
N GLN A 45 -8.57 -0.37 7.60
CA GLN A 45 -8.44 0.88 6.85
C GLN A 45 -7.85 1.99 7.71
N GLU A 46 -8.23 2.09 8.99
CA GLU A 46 -7.67 3.07 9.92
C GLU A 46 -6.23 2.73 10.32
N ARG A 47 -5.91 1.46 10.54
CA ARG A 47 -4.51 1.01 10.72
C ARG A 47 -3.65 1.37 9.50
N ARG A 48 -4.15 1.15 8.28
CA ARG A 48 -3.45 1.50 7.03
C ARG A 48 -3.24 3.01 6.85
N LYS A 49 -4.13 3.85 7.41
CA LYS A 49 -3.93 5.32 7.44
C LYS A 49 -2.93 5.75 8.49
N ALA A 50 -2.96 5.12 9.68
CA ALA A 50 -2.10 5.47 10.80
C ALA A 50 -0.64 5.04 10.59
N GLU A 51 -0.39 4.02 9.78
CA GLU A 51 0.94 3.50 9.48
C GLU A 51 1.73 4.27 8.43
N VAL A 52 1.28 5.44 7.95
CA VAL A 52 2.11 6.26 7.04
C VAL A 52 3.32 6.72 7.84
N PRO A 53 4.54 6.20 7.58
CA PRO A 53 5.73 6.75 8.19
C PRO A 53 5.77 8.19 7.71
N GLY A 54 5.85 9.15 8.64
CA GLY A 54 6.00 10.56 8.30
C GLY A 54 7.32 10.73 7.56
N TYR A 55 7.29 10.57 6.23
CA TYR A 55 8.45 10.81 5.40
C TYR A 55 8.78 12.29 5.48
N PRO A 56 10.08 12.66 5.50
CA PRO A 56 10.44 14.05 5.46
C PRO A 56 9.89 14.66 4.16
N GLU A 57 9.43 15.91 4.21
CA GLU A 57 8.88 16.60 3.03
C GLU A 57 9.91 16.64 1.89
N THR A 58 11.20 16.77 2.24
CA THR A 58 12.34 16.77 1.33
C THR A 58 13.41 15.78 1.74
N LEU A 59 14.22 15.34 0.78
CA LEU A 59 15.29 14.38 1.03
C LEU A 59 16.39 15.00 1.92
N PRO A 60 16.75 14.35 3.05
CA PRO A 60 17.78 14.87 3.96
C PRO A 60 19.20 14.72 3.39
N CYS A 61 19.38 13.82 2.43
CA CYS A 61 20.64 13.53 1.73
C CYS A 61 20.36 13.13 0.28
N PRO A 62 21.38 13.12 -0.60
CA PRO A 62 21.25 12.58 -1.95
C PRO A 62 20.90 11.09 -1.93
N VAL A 63 20.00 10.66 -2.81
CA VAL A 63 19.56 9.28 -2.98
C VAL A 63 19.92 8.79 -4.38
N PHE A 64 20.53 7.61 -4.45
CA PHE A 64 20.90 6.94 -5.69
C PHE A 64 20.08 5.67 -5.83
N LEU A 65 19.28 5.60 -6.88
CA LEU A 65 18.50 4.43 -7.25
C LEU A 65 19.15 3.78 -8.47
N GLU A 66 19.69 2.59 -8.26
CA GLU A 66 20.17 1.73 -9.33
C GLU A 66 18.96 1.19 -10.14
N PRO A 67 18.97 1.23 -11.48
CA PRO A 67 20.00 1.81 -12.35
C PRO A 67 19.77 3.32 -12.62
N GLY A 68 20.84 4.12 -12.48
CA GLY A 68 21.00 5.42 -13.15
C GLY A 68 20.18 6.62 -12.66
N LEU A 69 19.37 6.51 -11.61
CA LEU A 69 18.52 7.60 -11.15
C LEU A 69 19.05 8.22 -9.85
N LYS A 70 19.42 9.50 -9.90
CA LYS A 70 19.92 10.25 -8.73
C LYS A 70 18.97 11.38 -8.36
N PHE A 71 18.69 11.50 -7.08
CA PHE A 71 18.00 12.65 -6.49
C PHE A 71 18.95 13.36 -5.53
N ASP A 72 19.10 14.67 -5.69
CA ASP A 72 19.90 15.47 -4.78
C ASP A 72 19.17 15.75 -3.46
N LYS A 73 19.92 16.21 -2.47
CA LYS A 73 19.37 16.70 -1.20
C LYS A 73 18.35 17.82 -1.44
N GLY A 74 17.25 17.83 -0.68
CA GLY A 74 16.23 18.87 -0.76
C GLY A 74 15.14 18.63 -1.81
N VAL A 75 15.28 17.61 -2.66
CA VAL A 75 14.19 17.18 -3.56
C VAL A 75 13.00 16.69 -2.74
N ARG A 76 11.76 16.99 -3.17
CA ARG A 76 10.56 16.49 -2.48
C ARG A 76 10.53 14.97 -2.46
N THR A 77 10.37 14.38 -1.28
CA THR A 77 10.37 12.90 -1.12
C THR A 77 9.28 12.25 -1.96
N GLN A 78 8.15 12.93 -2.17
CA GLN A 78 7.06 12.48 -3.03
C GLN A 78 7.52 12.18 -4.48
N LEU A 79 8.50 12.90 -5.01
CA LEU A 79 9.05 12.64 -6.35
C LEU A 79 9.82 11.33 -6.42
N VAL A 80 10.58 11.00 -5.37
CA VAL A 80 11.28 9.71 -5.28
C VAL A 80 10.28 8.56 -5.21
N LEU A 81 9.25 8.70 -4.37
CA LEU A 81 8.20 7.70 -4.25
C LEU A 81 7.43 7.51 -5.56
N TYR A 82 7.13 8.61 -6.27
CA TYR A 82 6.50 8.55 -7.58
C TYR A 82 7.39 7.86 -8.61
N ALA A 83 8.68 8.18 -8.68
CA ALA A 83 9.61 7.53 -9.59
C ALA A 83 9.74 6.02 -9.31
N LEU A 84 9.77 5.62 -8.04
CA LEU A 84 9.75 4.21 -7.65
C LEU A 84 8.46 3.51 -8.11
N ARG A 85 7.31 4.19 -7.99
CA ARG A 85 6.03 3.67 -8.47
C ARG A 85 6.02 3.50 -9.98
N CYS A 86 6.41 4.52 -10.74
CA CYS A 86 6.51 4.45 -12.20
C CYS A 86 7.40 3.30 -12.64
N ARG A 87 8.53 3.08 -11.97
CA ARG A 87 9.43 1.97 -12.28
C ARG A 87 8.79 0.61 -11.99
N ALA A 88 8.06 0.48 -10.88
CA ALA A 88 7.33 -0.74 -10.56
C ALA A 88 6.24 -1.03 -11.60
N ASP A 89 5.48 0.00 -12.00
CA ASP A 89 4.43 -0.13 -13.00
C ASP A 89 5.02 -0.53 -14.37
N TYR A 90 6.12 0.08 -14.78
CA TYR A 90 6.84 -0.27 -16.01
C TYR A 90 7.33 -1.72 -16.02
N TYR A 91 7.94 -2.20 -14.94
CA TYR A 91 8.39 -3.59 -14.86
C TYR A 91 7.23 -4.60 -14.81
N ALA A 92 6.10 -4.22 -14.21
CA ALA A 92 4.89 -5.03 -14.25
C ALA A 92 4.35 -5.15 -15.69
N GLU A 93 4.31 -4.04 -16.43
CA GLU A 93 3.91 -4.04 -17.84
C GLU A 93 4.85 -4.92 -18.68
N LEU A 94 6.16 -4.74 -18.53
CA LEU A 94 7.15 -5.60 -19.19
C LEU A 94 6.92 -7.07 -18.82
N GLY A 95 6.74 -7.39 -17.54
CA GLY A 95 6.48 -8.76 -17.06
C GLY A 95 5.24 -9.40 -17.69
N GLY A 96 4.25 -8.60 -18.08
CA GLY A 96 3.03 -9.06 -18.75
C GLY A 96 3.15 -9.23 -20.27
N MET A 97 4.22 -8.75 -20.92
CA MET A 97 4.39 -8.86 -22.38
C MET A 97 4.81 -10.26 -22.83
N THR A 98 4.32 -10.69 -24.00
CA THR A 98 4.85 -11.88 -24.69
C THR A 98 6.26 -11.63 -25.23
N ALA A 99 6.96 -12.69 -25.65
CA ALA A 99 8.31 -12.57 -26.19
C ALA A 99 8.37 -11.69 -27.45
N GLU A 100 7.38 -11.80 -28.34
CA GLU A 100 7.29 -11.02 -29.58
C GLU A 100 7.03 -9.54 -29.28
N GLN A 101 6.16 -9.26 -28.31
CA GLN A 101 5.88 -7.89 -27.88
C GLN A 101 7.10 -7.25 -27.23
N ARG A 102 7.83 -8.00 -26.40
CA ARG A 102 9.08 -7.54 -25.78
C ARG A 102 10.15 -7.25 -26.84
N ALA A 103 10.33 -8.13 -27.83
CA ALA A 103 11.27 -7.88 -28.93
C ALA A 103 10.92 -6.60 -29.71
N LYS A 104 9.63 -6.36 -29.99
CA LYS A 104 9.20 -5.12 -30.66
C LYS A 104 9.43 -3.89 -29.79
N HIS A 105 9.14 -3.99 -28.49
CA HIS A 105 9.39 -2.92 -27.53
C HIS A 105 10.89 -2.56 -27.50
N ASP A 106 11.77 -3.56 -27.42
CA ASP A 106 13.22 -3.34 -27.34
C ASP A 106 13.79 -2.71 -28.62
N VAL A 107 13.33 -3.16 -29.80
CA VAL A 107 13.68 -2.52 -31.08
C VAL A 107 13.28 -1.05 -31.09
N GLY A 108 12.05 -0.74 -30.65
CA GLY A 108 11.58 0.65 -30.58
C GLY A 108 12.40 1.51 -29.59
N ILE A 109 12.82 0.93 -28.47
CA ILE A 109 13.71 1.61 -27.52
C ILE A 109 15.09 1.87 -28.12
N ASP A 110 15.66 0.92 -28.86
CA ASP A 110 16.97 1.09 -29.48
C ASP A 110 16.95 2.10 -30.63
N GLU A 111 15.88 2.12 -31.42
CA GLU A 111 15.62 3.18 -32.41
C GLU A 111 15.53 4.55 -31.73
N PHE A 112 14.76 4.66 -30.64
CA PHE A 112 14.63 5.91 -29.89
C PHE A 112 15.96 6.36 -29.28
N LYS A 113 16.75 5.45 -28.71
CA LYS A 113 18.11 5.76 -28.21
C LYS A 113 19.00 6.29 -29.33
N ALA A 114 18.94 5.71 -30.54
CA ALA A 114 19.72 6.18 -31.68
C ALA A 114 19.33 7.62 -32.08
N MET A 115 18.03 7.96 -32.03
CA MET A 115 17.56 9.34 -32.27
C MET A 115 18.12 10.33 -31.25
N LEU A 116 18.18 9.95 -29.97
CA LEU A 116 18.73 10.80 -28.91
C LEU A 116 20.25 10.97 -29.04
N GLN A 117 20.99 9.92 -29.38
CA GLN A 117 22.45 9.98 -29.55
C GLN A 117 22.88 10.84 -30.73
N GLY A 118 22.02 11.02 -31.74
CA GLY A 118 22.22 12.01 -32.81
C GLY A 118 22.14 13.47 -32.34
N SER A 119 21.65 13.71 -31.11
CA SER A 119 21.59 15.01 -30.45
C SER A 119 22.69 15.05 -29.37
N GLN A 120 23.87 15.59 -29.69
CA GLN A 120 25.04 15.56 -28.79
C GLN A 120 24.71 16.08 -27.36
N PRO A 121 25.26 15.45 -26.31
CA PRO A 121 25.16 15.95 -24.95
C PRO A 121 26.09 17.17 -24.74
N VAL A 122 25.57 18.21 -24.09
CA VAL A 122 26.40 19.29 -23.52
C VAL A 122 27.18 18.69 -22.36
N SER A 123 28.39 18.22 -22.66
CA SER A 123 29.44 17.96 -21.69
C SER A 123 30.18 19.28 -21.48
N ASP A 124 30.11 19.83 -20.28
CA ASP A 124 31.17 20.63 -19.64
C ASP A 124 30.65 21.10 -18.28
N ARG A 125 30.88 20.28 -17.24
CA ARG A 125 30.80 20.76 -15.86
C ARG A 125 31.75 20.05 -14.90
N ASP A 126 32.94 19.74 -15.41
CA ASP A 126 34.09 19.32 -14.59
C ASP A 126 35.36 20.01 -15.10
N GLU A 127 35.50 21.31 -14.81
CA GLU A 127 36.79 22.00 -14.71
C GLU A 127 36.60 23.38 -14.06
N LEU A 128 36.65 23.42 -12.72
CA LEU A 128 37.35 24.43 -11.91
C LEU A 128 36.96 24.27 -10.43
N ARG A 129 37.51 23.25 -9.78
CA ARG A 129 37.67 23.26 -8.32
C ARG A 129 39.02 22.65 -7.97
N GLU A 130 40.08 23.30 -8.41
CA GLU A 130 41.39 23.24 -7.75
C GLU A 130 42.23 24.44 -8.23
N GLN A 131 43.00 25.03 -7.30
CA GLN A 131 43.74 26.30 -7.37
C GLN A 131 42.90 27.49 -6.89
N THR A 132 43.17 28.16 -5.77
CA THR A 132 44.35 28.19 -4.90
C THR A 132 43.91 28.61 -3.50
N GLY A 133 44.43 27.93 -2.47
CA GLY A 133 44.64 28.57 -1.18
C GLY A 133 45.60 29.75 -1.37
N GLY A 134 45.22 30.88 -0.81
CA GLY A 134 46.03 32.10 -0.76
C GLY A 134 45.59 32.88 0.46
N ASP A 135 46.50 32.99 1.41
CA ASP A 135 46.39 33.66 2.70
C ASP A 135 45.82 35.09 2.59
N CYS A 136 44.92 35.44 3.51
CA CYS A 136 44.66 36.83 3.86
C CYS A 136 44.57 36.93 5.40
N GLU A 137 45.74 37.03 6.02
CA GLU A 137 45.94 37.52 7.38
C GLU A 137 46.21 39.03 7.31
N SER A 138 45.33 39.85 7.89
CA SER A 138 45.58 41.13 8.59
C SER A 138 44.25 41.81 8.96
#